data_AF-A0A0E4BXZ0-F1
#
_entry.id   AF-A0A0E4BXZ0-F1
#
_cell.length_a   1.000
_cell.length_b   1.000
_cell.length_c   1.000
_cell.angle_alpha   90.00
_cell.angle_beta   90.00
_cell.angle_gamma   90.00
#
_symmetry.space_group_name_H-M   'P 1'
#
loop_
_entity.id
_entity.type
_entity.pdbx_description
1 polymer ?
#
loop_
_entity_poly.entity_id
_entity_poly.type
_entity_poly.pdbx_seq_one_letter_code
_entity_poly.pdbx_strand_id
1 'polypeptide(L)'
;MPYLTNLRLDPFERTGWPDSGTKYGAQQYFDWFKYEFWRFVFVQQQVEKLAMTAIEFPPMQRGASFNLDAVKAKIEAARAAIAK
;
A
#
# COMPACT_ATOMS: atom_id res chain seq x y z
N MET A 1 -0.29 2.87 12.05
CA MET A 1 0.38 1.57 12.23
C MET A 1 -0.11 0.60 11.17
N PRO A 2 0.76 -0.17 10.50
CA PRO A 2 0.32 -1.21 9.57
C PRO A 2 -0.53 -2.26 10.31
N TYR A 3 -1.44 -2.89 9.58
CA TYR A 3 -2.20 -4.04 10.08
C TYR A 3 -1.45 -5.33 9.77
N LEU A 4 -1.40 -6.22 10.76
CA LEU A 4 -1.03 -7.61 10.59
C LEU A 4 -2.28 -8.46 10.83
N THR A 5 -2.63 -9.36 9.90
CA THR A 5 -3.76 -10.27 10.05
C THR A 5 -3.31 -11.70 9.83
N ASN A 6 -3.88 -12.62 10.59
CA ASN A 6 -3.71 -14.05 10.35
C ASN A 6 -4.97 -14.59 9.68
N LEU A 7 -4.96 -14.67 8.35
CA LEU A 7 -6.10 -15.13 7.56
C LEU A 7 -6.58 -16.54 7.90
N ARG A 8 -5.73 -17.38 8.53
CA ARG A 8 -6.14 -18.71 8.99
C ARG A 8 -7.02 -18.64 10.24
N LEU A 9 -6.74 -17.70 11.15
CA LEU A 9 -7.47 -17.54 12.41
C LEU A 9 -8.60 -16.51 12.28
N ASP A 10 -8.43 -15.51 11.42
CA ASP A 10 -9.37 -14.42 11.17
C ASP A 10 -9.59 -14.26 9.65
N PRO A 11 -10.31 -15.19 9.01
CA PRO A 11 -10.53 -15.19 7.57
C PRO A 11 -11.38 -14.00 7.08
N PHE A 12 -12.03 -13.28 8.00
CA PHE A 12 -12.87 -12.12 7.68
C PHE A 12 -12.22 -10.80 8.10
N GLU A 13 -10.98 -10.82 8.58
CA GLU A 13 -10.21 -9.63 8.96
C GLU A 13 -10.93 -8.73 9.99
N ARG A 14 -11.65 -9.33 10.95
CA ARG A 14 -12.48 -8.60 11.93
C ARG A 14 -11.79 -8.34 13.27
N THR A 15 -10.66 -8.97 13.53
CA THR A 15 -9.99 -8.99 14.85
C THR A 15 -8.80 -8.04 14.96
N GLY A 16 -8.75 -7.01 14.11
CA GLY A 16 -7.72 -5.97 14.12
C GLY A 16 -7.79 -4.99 15.31
N TRP A 17 -7.32 -3.74 15.10
CA TRP A 17 -7.34 -2.71 16.14
C TRP A 17 -8.75 -2.51 16.73
N PRO A 18 -8.88 -2.44 18.07
CA PRO A 18 -10.17 -2.27 18.71
C PRO A 18 -10.73 -0.87 18.40
N ASP A 19 -12.00 -0.82 18.01
CA ASP A 19 -12.76 0.41 17.83
C ASP A 19 -14.17 0.28 18.44
N SER A 20 -14.72 1.42 18.90
CA SER A 20 -16.03 1.48 19.56
C SER A 20 -16.14 0.45 20.69
N GLY A 21 -15.11 0.37 21.54
CA GLY A 21 -14.97 -0.65 22.58
C GLY A 21 -14.45 -1.98 22.02
N THR A 22 -15.33 -2.99 21.94
CA THR A 22 -15.07 -4.30 21.31
C THR A 22 -16.05 -4.61 20.19
N LYS A 23 -16.80 -3.61 19.71
CA LYS A 23 -17.75 -3.79 18.61
C LYS A 23 -17.02 -4.12 17.31
N TYR A 24 -15.84 -3.52 17.11
CA TYR A 24 -14.93 -3.81 16.00
C TYR A 24 -13.53 -4.09 16.56
N GLY A 25 -12.83 -5.09 16.00
CA GLY A 25 -11.49 -5.46 16.44
C GLY A 25 -11.44 -6.22 17.77
N ALA A 26 -10.23 -6.43 18.27
CA ALA A 26 -9.97 -7.12 19.52
C ALA A 26 -9.05 -6.30 20.44
N GLN A 27 -9.38 -6.22 21.73
CA GLN A 27 -8.53 -5.50 22.71
C GLN A 27 -7.12 -6.10 22.81
N GLN A 28 -7.02 -7.42 22.67
CA GLN A 28 -5.75 -8.16 22.74
C GLN A 28 -4.94 -8.09 21.44
N TYR A 29 -5.45 -7.42 20.40
CA TYR A 29 -4.76 -7.30 19.12
C TYR A 29 -3.37 -6.68 19.28
N PHE A 30 -3.21 -5.68 20.16
CA PHE A 30 -1.92 -5.01 20.32
C PHE A 30 -0.83 -5.93 20.86
N ASP A 31 -1.15 -6.79 21.81
CA ASP A 31 -0.17 -7.70 22.40
C ASP A 31 0.19 -8.83 21.44
N TRP A 32 -0.81 -9.34 20.71
CA TRP A 32 -0.56 -10.24 19.59
C TRP A 32 0.31 -9.59 18.50
N PHE A 33 0.01 -8.35 18.13
CA PHE A 33 0.77 -7.58 17.14
C PHE A 33 2.24 -7.40 17.55
N LYS A 34 2.52 -7.08 18.82
CA LYS A 34 3.89 -6.99 19.33
C LYS A 34 4.62 -8.34 19.22
N TYR A 35 3.96 -9.43 19.62
CA TYR A 35 4.55 -10.76 19.56
C TYR A 35 4.88 -11.19 18.12
N GLU A 36 4.01 -10.87 17.17
CA GLU A 36 4.18 -11.20 15.75
C GLU A 36 4.90 -10.12 14.93
N PHE A 37 5.37 -9.05 15.58
CA PHE A 37 5.96 -7.88 14.90
C PHE A 37 7.19 -8.24 14.05
N TRP A 38 7.94 -9.26 14.45
CA TRP A 38 9.13 -9.75 13.73
C TRP A 38 8.82 -10.17 12.28
N ARG A 39 7.57 -10.53 11.95
CA ARG A 39 7.17 -10.92 10.58
C ARG A 39 7.42 -9.83 9.55
N PHE A 40 7.45 -8.56 9.96
CA PHE A 40 7.75 -7.46 9.05
C PHE A 40 9.17 -7.53 8.47
N VAL A 41 10.12 -8.19 9.14
CA VAL A 41 11.46 -8.44 8.57
C VAL A 41 11.37 -9.35 7.34
N PHE A 42 10.52 -10.37 7.37
CA PHE A 42 10.29 -11.23 6.20
C PHE A 42 9.58 -10.47 5.06
N VAL A 43 8.59 -9.65 5.40
CA VAL A 43 7.87 -8.84 4.39
C VAL A 43 8.82 -7.87 3.70
N GLN A 44 9.73 -7.23 4.43
CA GLN A 44 10.75 -6.34 3.86
C GLN A 44 11.58 -7.05 2.78
N GLN A 45 12.02 -8.28 3.03
CA GLN A 45 12.77 -9.07 2.04
C GLN A 45 11.95 -9.40 0.78
N GLN A 46 10.64 -9.64 0.90
CA GLN A 46 9.78 -9.89 -0.27
C GLN A 46 9.53 -8.60 -1.07
N VAL A 47 9.33 -7.47 -0.38
CA VAL A 47 9.19 -6.16 -1.02
C VAL A 47 10.49 -5.77 -1.73
N GLU A 48 11.65 -6.06 -1.15
CA GLU A 48 12.96 -5.84 -1.78
C GLU A 48 13.11 -6.65 -3.08
N LYS A 49 12.74 -7.95 -3.06
CA LYS A 49 12.73 -8.78 -4.28
C LYS A 49 11.81 -8.20 -5.35
N LEU A 50 10.62 -7.74 -4.97
CA LEU A 50 9.70 -7.09 -5.91
C LEU A 50 10.27 -5.77 -6.43
N ALA A 51 10.94 -4.98 -5.58
CA ALA A 51 11.57 -3.72 -5.98
C ALA A 51 12.66 -3.94 -7.04
N MET A 52 13.45 -5.01 -6.93
CA MET A 52 14.45 -5.36 -7.94
C MET A 52 13.82 -5.60 -9.33
N THR A 53 12.62 -6.19 -9.38
CA THR A 53 11.93 -6.39 -10.66
C THR A 53 11.51 -5.08 -11.35
N ALA A 54 11.32 -3.99 -10.59
CA ALA A 54 11.00 -2.69 -11.18
C ALA A 54 12.21 -2.06 -11.90
N ILE A 55 13.43 -2.49 -11.57
CA ILE A 55 14.66 -2.12 -12.26
C ILE A 55 14.86 -3.00 -13.50
N GLU A 56 14.70 -4.32 -13.35
CA GLU A 56 14.90 -5.29 -14.43
C GLU A 56 13.83 -5.20 -15.52
N PHE A 57 12.58 -4.95 -15.12
CA PHE A 57 11.42 -4.85 -15.99
C PHE A 57 10.77 -3.47 -15.80
N PRO A 58 11.38 -2.40 -16.36
CA PRO A 58 10.87 -1.06 -16.17
C PRO A 58 9.44 -0.96 -16.70
N PRO A 59 8.52 -0.30 -15.96
CA PRO A 59 7.14 -0.18 -16.37
C PRO A 59 7.04 0.57 -17.70
N MET A 60 6.44 -0.07 -18.71
CA MET A 60 6.22 0.55 -20.03
C MET A 60 5.27 1.77 -19.95
N GLN A 61 4.39 1.77 -18.96
CA GLN A 61 3.49 2.88 -18.70
C GLN A 61 4.07 3.77 -17.60
N ARG A 62 4.19 5.07 -17.89
CA ARG A 62 4.50 6.08 -16.88
C ARG A 62 3.48 5.96 -15.75
N GLY A 63 3.95 5.77 -14.51
CA GLY A 63 3.08 5.64 -13.34
C GLY A 63 2.06 6.77 -13.27
N ALA A 64 0.84 6.46 -12.80
CA ALA A 64 -0.19 7.46 -12.61
C ALA A 64 0.36 8.58 -11.72
N SER A 65 0.29 9.83 -12.18
CA SER A 65 0.69 10.95 -11.35
C SER A 65 -0.39 11.16 -10.29
N PHE A 66 -0.02 11.03 -9.02
CA PHE A 66 -0.89 11.43 -7.91
C PHE A 66 -1.03 12.95 -7.77
N ASN A 67 -0.38 13.72 -8.65
CA ASN A 67 -0.37 15.18 -8.71
C ASN A 67 -0.96 15.70 -10.04
N LEU A 68 -1.26 17.00 -10.09
CA LEU A 68 -1.84 17.69 -11.26
C LEU A 68 -0.88 17.82 -12.46
N ASP A 69 0.35 17.31 -12.36
CA ASP A 69 1.38 17.50 -13.38
C ASP A 69 1.00 16.87 -14.72
N ALA A 70 0.31 15.71 -14.72
CA ALA A 70 -0.20 15.11 -15.95
C ALA A 70 -1.31 15.95 -16.61
N VAL A 71 -2.14 16.64 -15.81
CA VAL A 71 -3.20 17.52 -16.33
C VAL A 71 -2.58 18.78 -16.93
N LYS A 72 -1.61 19.40 -16.24
CA LYS A 72 -0.87 20.56 -16.73
C LYS A 72 -0.15 20.25 -18.05
N ALA A 73 0.52 19.10 -18.14
CA ALA A 73 1.19 18.67 -19.37
C ALA A 73 0.20 18.49 -20.55
N LYS A 74 -0.99 17.94 -20.29
CA LYS A 74 -2.04 17.81 -21.32
C LYS A 74 -2.58 19.18 -21.79
N ILE A 75 -2.77 20.12 -20.86
CA ILE A 75 -3.24 21.48 -21.19
C ILE A 75 -2.20 22.22 -22.03
N GLU A 76 -0.91 22.13 -21.66
CA GLU A 76 0.18 22.74 -22.43
C GLU A 76 0.30 22.13 -23.83
N ALA A 77 0.23 20.79 -23.96
CA ALA A 77 0.23 20.14 -25.26
C ALA A 77 -0.96 20.54 -26.14
N ALA A 78 -2.16 20.66 -25.56
CA ALA A 78 -3.35 21.13 -26.27
C ALA A 78 -3.22 22.59 -26.72
N ARG A 79 -2.69 23.48 -25.87
CA ARG A 79 -2.41 24.88 -26.22
C ARG A 79 -1.41 25.01 -27.36
N ALA A 80 -0.34 24.23 -27.34
CA ALA A 80 0.67 24.22 -28.40
C ALA A 80 0.12 23.69 -29.74
N ALA A 81 -0.79 22.69 -29.70
CA ALA A 81 -1.44 22.15 -30.89
C ALA A 81 -2.44 23.11 -31.53
N ILE A 82 -3.13 23.94 -30.73
CA ILE A 82 -4.06 24.98 -31.23
C ILE A 82 -3.31 26.17 -31.82
N ALA A 83 -2.09 26.45 -31.34
CA ALA A 83 -1.27 27.55 -31.82
C ALA A 83 -0.52 27.27 -33.14
N LYS A 84 -0.64 26.05 -33.69
CA LYS A 84 -0.05 25.63 -34.97
C LYS A 84 -1.13 25.53 -36.05
#